data_AF-A0A950M606-F1
#
_entry.id   AF-A0A950M606-F1
#
_cell.length_a   1.000
_cell.length_b   1.000
_cell.length_c   1.000
_cell.angle_alpha   90.00
_cell.angle_beta   90.00
_cell.angle_gamma   90.00
#
_symmetry.space_group_name_H-M   'P 1'
#
loop_
_entity.id
_entity.type
_entity.pdbx_description
1 polymer ?
#
loop_
_entity_poly.entity_id
_entity_poly.type
_entity_poly.pdbx_seq_one_letter_code
_entity_poly.pdbx_strand_id
1 'polypeptide(L)' 'MDEKTGLCEGCQRTIDEIVRWGSADDSYKRAVWVEIQQRRHSL' A
#
# COMPACT_ATOMS: atom_id res chain seq x y z
N MET A 1 9.64 5.14 6.02
CA MET A 1 9.26 3.77 5.61
C MET A 1 9.62 2.95 6.80
N ASP A 2 8.63 2.32 7.42
CA ASP A 2 8.84 1.59 8.67
C ASP A 2 9.69 0.34 8.39
N GLU A 3 10.80 0.22 9.11
CA GLU A 3 11.80 -0.83 8.87
C GLU A 3 11.30 -2.23 9.26
N LYS A 4 10.30 -2.32 10.15
CA LYS A 4 9.76 -3.60 10.63
C LYS A 4 8.71 -4.18 9.70
N THR A 5 7.85 -3.31 9.16
CA THR A 5 6.69 -3.68 8.34
C THR A 5 6.96 -3.54 6.85
N GLY A 6 7.97 -2.75 6.45
CA GLY A 6 8.23 -2.44 5.05
C GLY A 6 7.11 -1.58 4.41
N LEU A 7 6.39 -0.81 5.22
CA LEU A 7 5.29 0.06 4.77
C LEU A 7 5.67 1.54 4.88
N CYS A 8 5.14 2.37 3.99
CA CYS A 8 5.17 3.82 4.16
C CYS A 8 4.26 4.22 5.33
N GLU A 9 4.80 4.91 6.33
CA GLU A 9 4.07 5.28 7.54
C GLU A 9 2.84 6.18 7.25
N GLY A 10 2.90 7.00 6.20
CA GLY A 10 1.78 7.85 5.80
C GLY A 10 0.70 7.12 5.00
N CYS A 11 1.09 6.48 3.88
CA CYS A 11 0.12 5.91 2.95
C CYS A 11 -0.14 4.41 3.13
N GLN A 12 0.61 3.73 4.02
CA GLN A 12 0.50 2.30 4.32
C GLN A 12 0.67 1.38 3.09
N ARG A 13 1.42 1.88 2.09
CA ARG A 13 1.81 1.13 0.88
C ARG A 13 3.24 0.62 0.97
N THR A 14 3.54 -0.45 0.23
CA THR A 14 4.92 -0.88 -0.04
C THR A 14 5.59 0.01 -1.08
N ILE A 15 6.92 -0.08 -1.23
CA ILE A 15 7.65 0.68 -2.26
C ILE A 15 7.22 0.27 -3.68
N ASP A 16 6.98 -1.02 -3.91
CA ASP A 16 6.52 -1.54 -5.21
C ASP A 16 5.13 -1.00 -5.58
N GLU A 17 4.24 -0.90 -4.58
CA GLU A 17 2.93 -0.29 -4.76
C GLU A 17 3.02 1.19 -5.12
N ILE A 18 3.98 1.91 -4.53
CA ILE A 18 4.21 3.33 -4.81
C ILE A 18 4.79 3.52 -6.22
N VAL A 19 5.81 2.75 -6.59
CA VAL A 19 6.47 2.86 -7.91
C VAL A 19 5.51 2.53 -9.05
N ARG A 20 4.67 1.49 -8.89
CA ARG A 20 3.71 1.08 -9.92
C ARG A 20 2.45 1.96 -9.99
N TRP A 21 2.21 2.83 -9.02
CA TRP A 21 0.91 3.49 -8.84
C TRP A 21 0.43 4.27 -10.08
N GLY A 22 1.34 5.00 -10.73
CA GLY A 22 1.01 5.85 -11.87
C GLY A 22 0.52 5.08 -13.10
N SER A 23 1.05 3.88 -13.33
CA SER A 23 0.72 3.02 -14.48
C SER A 23 -0.23 1.88 -14.14
N ALA A 24 -0.56 1.68 -12.87
CA ALA A 24 -1.47 0.64 -12.42
C ALA A 24 -2.90 0.86 -12.94
N ASP A 25 -3.54 -0.24 -13.30
CA ASP A 25 -4.95 -0.27 -13.65
C ASP A 25 -5.83 -0.14 -12.41
N ASP A 26 -7.14 0.03 -12.64
CA ASP A 26 -8.08 0.21 -11.53
C ASP A 26 -8.24 -1.07 -10.69
N SER A 27 -8.01 -2.24 -11.28
CA SER A 27 -8.12 -3.52 -10.58
C SER A 27 -7.04 -3.62 -9.50
N TYR A 28 -5.79 -3.32 -9.85
CA TYR A 28 -4.67 -3.23 -8.93
C TYR A 28 -4.89 -2.15 -7.88
N LYS A 29 -5.32 -0.95 -8.29
CA LYS A 29 -5.56 0.15 -7.35
C LYS A 29 -6.61 -0.24 -6.31
N ARG A 30 -7.71 -0.87 -6.72
CA ARG A 30 -8.74 -1.36 -5.78
C ARG A 30 -8.19 -2.41 -4.81
N ALA A 31 -7.39 -3.37 -5.31
CA ALA A 31 -6.76 -4.37 -4.46
C ALA A 31 -5.86 -3.74 -3.39
N VAL A 32 -4.98 -2.81 -3.78
CA VAL A 32 -4.10 -2.09 -2.85
C VAL A 32 -4.91 -1.30 -1.80
N TRP A 33 -6.05 -0.73 -2.17
CA TRP A 33 -6.92 -0.05 -1.20
C TRP A 33 -7.49 -1.00 -0.14
N VAL A 34 -7.92 -2.20 -0.52
CA VAL A 34 -8.38 -3.22 0.43
C VAL A 34 -7.27 -3.59 1.40
N GLU A 35 -6.06 -3.83 0.90
CA GLU A 35 -4.89 -4.15 1.72
C GLU A 35 -4.53 -3.01 2.69
N ILE A 36 -4.58 -1.75 2.24
CA ILE A 36 -4.36 -0.59 3.12
C ILE A 36 -5.35 -0.57 4.29
N GLN A 37 -6.63 -0.87 4.04
CA GLN A 37 -7.63 -0.91 5.10
C GLN A 37 -7.37 -2.02 6.11
N GLN A 38 -6.94 -3.19 5.66
CA GLN A 38 -6.58 -4.31 6.53
C GLN A 38 -5.34 -3.99 7.38
N ARG A 39 -4.29 -3.41 6.77
CA ARG A 39 -3.07 -2.99 7.46
C ARG A 39 -3.38 -1.97 8.56
N ARG A 40 -4.24 -1.00 8.27
CA ARG A 40 -4.67 0.04 9.24
C ARG A 40 -5.51 -0.50 10.39
N HIS A 41 -6.27 -1.58 10.18
CA HIS A 41 -7.05 -2.24 11.24
C HIS A 41 -6.23 -3.21 12.09
N SER A 42 -5.05 -3.61 11.64
CA SER A 42 -4.20 -4.62 12.29
C SER A 42 -3.09 -4.00 13.16
N LEU A 43 -3.08 -2.67 13.31
CA LEU A 43 -2.16 -1.89 14.14
C LEU A 43 -2.92 -1.28 15.33
#